data_AF-A0A699YPF7-F1
#
_entry.id   AF-A0A699YPF7-F1
#
_cell.length_a   1.000
_cell.length_b   1.000
_cell.length_c   1.000
_cell.angle_alpha   90.00
_cell.angle_beta   90.00
_cell.angle_gamma   90.00
#
_symmetry.space_group_name_H-M   'P 1'
#
loop_
_entity.id
_entity.type
_entity.pdbx_description
1 polymer ?
#
loop_
_entity_poly.entity_id
_entity_poly.type
_entity_poly.pdbx_seq_one_letter_code
_entity_poly.pdbx_strand_id
1 'polypeptide(L)'
;VVPTWASDPPRLPCGLCVDAIYSHDKEQQGVNCPQEVFCCLEEQLDGLAQGVPQAYILEARATNIRKFQQAMAHLLAHPRQRPQQQQVVGRPLWELSGP
;
A
#
# COMPACT_ATOMS: atom_id res chain seq x y z
N VAL A 1 -6.43 15.77 4.17
CA VAL A 1 -5.05 15.38 4.53
C VAL A 1 -4.58 14.23 3.66
N VAL A 2 -3.95 14.56 2.53
CA VAL A 2 -3.18 13.59 1.76
C VAL A 2 -1.80 13.43 2.38
N PRO A 3 -1.12 12.28 2.20
CA PRO A 3 0.25 12.12 2.67
C PRO A 3 1.14 13.15 1.96
N THR A 4 2.05 13.79 2.69
CA THR A 4 3.05 14.69 2.12
C THR A 4 4.42 14.36 2.66
N TRP A 5 5.44 14.55 1.84
CA TRP A 5 6.81 14.55 2.30
C TRP A 5 7.11 15.88 3.02
N ALA A 6 7.83 15.81 4.13
CA ALA A 6 8.28 17.01 4.85
C ALA A 6 9.37 17.80 4.06
N SER A 7 9.96 17.16 3.05
CA SER A 7 11.03 17.66 2.18
C SER A 7 10.88 17.02 0.79
N ASP A 8 11.83 17.25 -0.12
CA ASP A 8 11.87 16.51 -1.39
C ASP A 8 11.82 14.99 -1.16
N PRO A 9 11.11 14.21 -2.00
CA PRO A 9 11.05 12.76 -1.86
C PRO A 9 12.47 12.17 -1.90
N PRO A 10 12.85 11.35 -0.91
CA PRO A 10 14.20 10.82 -0.84
C PRO A 10 14.46 9.89 -2.03
N ARG A 11 15.62 10.02 -2.69
CA ARG A 11 16.07 8.98 -3.63
C ARG A 11 16.43 7.74 -2.82
N LEU A 12 15.75 6.63 -3.06
CA LEU A 12 16.05 5.38 -2.37
C LEU A 12 17.41 4.84 -2.84
N PRO A 13 18.27 4.38 -1.91
CA PRO A 13 19.49 3.67 -2.29
C PRO A 13 19.17 2.42 -3.12
N CYS A 14 20.07 2.04 -4.03
CA CYS A 14 19.93 0.80 -4.80
C CYS A 14 19.72 -0.40 -3.88
N GLY A 15 18.69 -1.19 -4.15
CA GLY A 15 18.35 -2.39 -3.39
C GLY A 15 17.48 -2.14 -2.15
N LEU A 16 17.12 -0.90 -1.84
CA LEU A 16 16.11 -0.61 -0.82
C LEU A 16 14.71 -0.77 -1.41
N CYS A 17 13.81 -1.42 -0.68
CA CYS A 17 12.41 -1.59 -1.06
C CYS A 17 11.54 -0.99 0.04
N VAL A 18 10.45 -0.32 -0.36
CA VAL A 18 9.50 0.29 0.57
C VAL A 18 8.13 -0.33 0.29
N ASP A 19 7.53 -0.90 1.33
CA ASP A 19 6.17 -1.40 1.30
C ASP A 19 5.30 -0.56 2.22
N ALA A 20 4.01 -0.48 1.91
CA ALA A 20 3.04 0.24 2.74
C ALA A 20 1.79 -0.60 3.00
N ILE A 21 1.28 -0.45 4.22
CA ILE A 21 -0.08 -0.86 4.58
C ILE A 21 -0.83 0.41 4.97
N TYR A 22 -1.80 0.80 4.16
CA TYR A 22 -2.73 1.87 4.49
C TYR A 22 -3.88 1.32 5.34
N SER A 23 -3.91 1.72 6.61
CA SER A 23 -4.99 1.37 7.53
C SER A 23 -5.94 2.54 7.69
N HIS A 24 -7.23 2.33 7.42
CA HIS A 24 -8.25 3.38 7.48
C HIS A 24 -9.59 2.89 8.05
N ASP A 25 -10.40 3.81 8.53
CA ASP A 25 -11.79 3.54 8.92
C ASP A 25 -12.74 3.66 7.72
N LYS A 26 -14.02 3.30 7.91
CA LYS A 26 -15.06 3.55 6.90
C LYS A 26 -15.09 5.04 6.54
N GLU A 27 -15.47 5.33 5.30
CA GLU A 27 -15.77 6.68 4.83
C GLU A 27 -16.71 7.39 5.81
N GLN A 28 -16.33 8.61 6.19
CA GLN A 28 -17.10 9.50 7.05
C GLN A 28 -17.17 10.87 6.38
N GLN A 29 -18.35 11.49 6.38
CA GLN A 29 -18.51 12.84 5.83
C GLN A 29 -17.62 13.83 6.58
N GLY A 30 -16.90 14.67 5.84
CA GLY A 30 -15.97 15.65 6.39
C GLY A 30 -14.59 15.09 6.78
N VAL A 31 -14.36 13.79 6.59
CA VAL A 31 -13.05 13.14 6.68
C VAL A 31 -12.53 12.88 5.26
N ASN A 32 -11.21 12.74 5.10
CA ASN A 32 -10.62 12.38 3.81
C ASN A 32 -11.28 11.14 3.20
N CYS A 33 -11.47 11.18 1.88
CA CYS A 33 -11.78 10.00 1.10
C CYS A 33 -10.60 9.00 1.19
N PRO A 34 -10.79 7.78 1.71
CA PRO A 34 -9.72 6.79 1.80
C PRO A 34 -9.12 6.45 0.43
N GLN A 35 -9.95 6.44 -0.61
CA GLN A 35 -9.51 6.18 -1.98
C GLN A 35 -8.53 7.24 -2.48
N GLU A 36 -8.78 8.52 -2.20
CA GLU A 36 -7.87 9.61 -2.60
C GLU A 36 -6.53 9.50 -1.87
N VAL A 37 -6.56 9.15 -0.58
CA VAL A 37 -5.34 8.93 0.21
C VAL A 37 -4.56 7.73 -0.33
N PHE A 38 -5.26 6.64 -0.67
CA PHE A 38 -4.65 5.44 -1.23
C PHE A 38 -3.98 5.73 -2.59
N CYS A 39 -4.69 6.37 -3.52
CA CYS A 39 -4.12 6.78 -4.81
C CYS A 39 -2.87 7.67 -4.64
N CYS A 40 -2.90 8.62 -3.69
CA CYS A 40 -1.75 9.46 -3.42
C CYS A 40 -0.55 8.68 -2.86
N LEU A 41 -0.79 7.64 -2.05
CA LEU A 41 0.26 6.74 -1.57
C LEU A 41 0.86 5.91 -2.71
N GLU A 42 0.02 5.42 -3.64
CA GLU A 42 0.48 4.71 -4.84
C GLU A 42 1.44 5.56 -5.67
N GLU A 43 1.02 6.79 -6.00
CA GLU A 43 1.85 7.72 -6.78
C GLU A 43 3.19 8.04 -6.09
N GLN A 44 3.18 8.23 -4.76
CA GLN A 44 4.41 8.53 -4.02
C GLN A 44 5.36 7.35 -4.00
N LEU A 45 4.87 6.13 -3.80
CA LEU A 45 5.69 4.93 -3.76
C LEU A 45 6.21 4.54 -5.15
N ASP A 46 5.41 4.73 -6.19
CA ASP A 46 5.86 4.59 -7.59
C ASP A 46 6.96 5.60 -7.93
N GLY A 47 6.85 6.84 -7.45
CA GLY A 47 7.89 7.86 -7.59
C GLY A 47 9.22 7.48 -6.92
N LEU A 48 9.17 6.71 -5.83
CA LEU A 48 10.34 6.17 -5.15
C LEU A 48 10.91 4.92 -5.82
N ALA A 49 10.12 4.21 -6.63
CA ALA A 49 10.44 2.87 -7.14
C ALA A 49 11.43 2.83 -8.31
N GLN A 50 12.00 3.97 -8.74
CA GLN A 50 12.91 4.04 -9.88
C GLN A 50 14.19 3.20 -9.64
N GLY A 51 14.26 2.02 -10.26
CA GLY A 51 15.43 1.13 -10.20
C GLY A 51 15.49 0.20 -8.98
N VAL A 52 14.40 0.08 -8.21
CA VAL A 52 14.31 -0.80 -7.04
C VAL A 52 13.26 -1.91 -7.23
N PRO A 53 13.27 -2.98 -6.41
CA PRO A 53 12.24 -4.01 -6.46
C PRO A 53 10.83 -3.41 -6.25
N GLN A 54 9.84 -3.91 -6.99
CA GLN A 54 8.45 -3.44 -6.94
C GLN A 54 7.93 -3.37 -5.50
N ALA A 55 7.43 -2.21 -5.09
CA ALA A 55 6.76 -1.98 -3.81
C ALA A 55 5.38 -2.68 -3.75
N TYR A 56 5.00 -3.14 -2.56
CA TYR A 56 3.62 -3.56 -2.28
C TYR A 56 2.90 -2.47 -1.48
N ILE A 57 1.68 -2.16 -1.91
CA ILE A 57 0.80 -1.14 -1.33
C ILE A 57 -0.53 -1.80 -1.05
N LEU A 58 -0.76 -2.12 0.22
CA LEU A 58 -1.89 -2.91 0.66
C LEU A 58 -2.84 -2.02 1.48
N GLU A 59 -4.13 -2.29 1.37
CA GLU A 59 -5.16 -1.57 2.13
C GLU A 59 -5.83 -2.53 3.12
N ALA A 60 -6.05 -2.06 4.34
CA ALA A 60 -6.84 -2.77 5.33
C ALA A 60 -7.72 -1.79 6.12
N ARG A 61 -8.97 -2.20 6.39
CA ARG A 61 -9.79 -1.46 7.36
C ARG A 61 -9.27 -1.71 8.77
N ALA A 62 -9.21 -0.67 9.61
CA ALA A 62 -8.72 -0.78 10.98
C ALA A 62 -9.47 -1.83 11.82
N THR A 63 -10.76 -2.03 11.51
CA THR A 63 -11.62 -3.04 12.15
C THR A 63 -11.45 -4.46 11.62
N ASN A 64 -10.73 -4.65 10.50
CA ASN A 64 -10.54 -5.96 9.86
C ASN A 64 -9.12 -6.51 10.09
N ILE A 65 -8.90 -6.97 11.33
CA ILE A 65 -7.60 -7.52 11.75
C ILE A 65 -7.14 -8.71 10.89
N ARG A 66 -8.07 -9.52 10.37
CA ARG A 66 -7.73 -10.66 9.50
C ARG A 66 -7.12 -10.19 8.18
N LYS A 67 -7.69 -9.15 7.54
CA LYS A 67 -7.11 -8.55 6.33
C LYS A 67 -5.75 -7.94 6.62
N PHE A 68 -5.59 -7.28 7.76
CA PHE A 68 -4.29 -6.74 8.17
C PHE A 68 -3.23 -7.85 8.33
N GLN A 69 -3.58 -8.97 8.98
CA GLN A 69 -2.69 -10.13 9.12
C GLN A 69 -2.35 -10.78 7.77
N GLN A 70 -3.31 -10.89 6.85
CA GLN A 70 -3.08 -11.37 5.49
C GLN A 70 -2.12 -10.45 4.73
N ALA A 71 -2.32 -9.13 4.83
CA ALA A 71 -1.41 -8.14 4.24
C ALA A 71 0.01 -8.31 4.78
N MET A 72 0.17 -8.42 6.11
CA MET A 72 1.46 -8.68 6.74
C MET A 72 2.12 -9.98 6.25
N ALA A 73 1.34 -11.06 6.06
CA ALA A 73 1.87 -12.32 5.55
C ALA A 73 2.45 -12.18 4.13
N HIS A 74 1.84 -11.36 3.27
CA HIS A 74 2.36 -11.08 1.93
C HIS A 74 3.68 -10.30 1.96
N LEU A 75 3.89 -9.44 2.96
CA LEU A 75 5.12 -8.67 3.13
C LEU A 75 6.30 -9.48 3.69
N LEU A 76 6.08 -10.73 4.12
CA LEU A 76 7.17 -11.62 4.54
C LEU A 76 8.01 -12.14 3.36
N ALA A 77 7.49 -12.07 2.13
CA ALA A 77 8.19 -12.53 0.95
C ALA A 77 9.35 -11.58 0.60
N HIS A 78 10.52 -12.15 0.28
CA HIS A 78 11.70 -11.35 -0.07
C HIS A 78 11.40 -10.45 -1.30
N PRO A 79 11.72 -9.14 -1.28
CA PRO A 79 11.33 -8.21 -2.34
C PRO A 79 11.78 -8.60 -3.76
N ARG A 80 12.90 -9.31 -3.89
CA ARG A 80 13.42 -9.81 -5.19
C ARG A 80 12.84 -11.14 -5.65
N GLN A 81 12.07 -11.82 -4.80
CA GLN A 81 11.52 -13.17 -5.06
C GLN A 81 9.99 -13.17 -5.09
N ARG A 82 9.36 -12.14 -4.53
CA ARG A 82 7.90 -12.03 -4.55
C ARG A 82 7.39 -11.74 -5.95
N PRO A 83 6.24 -12.30 -6.35
CA PRO A 83 5.61 -12.01 -7.62
C PRO A 83 5.06 -10.57 -7.65
N GLN A 84 4.45 -10.15 -8.74
CA GLN A 84 3.80 -8.83 -8.76
C GLN A 84 2.59 -8.81 -7.83
N GLN A 85 2.31 -7.68 -7.18
CA GLN A 85 1.19 -7.58 -6.23
C GLN A 85 -0.14 -8.07 -6.82
N GLN A 86 -0.42 -7.74 -8.08
CA GLN A 86 -1.64 -8.17 -8.80
C GLN A 86 -1.78 -9.71 -8.92
N GLN A 87 -0.68 -10.46 -8.85
CA GLN A 87 -0.68 -11.93 -8.92
C GLN A 87 -0.92 -12.57 -7.54
N VAL A 88 -0.56 -11.87 -6.46
CA VAL A 88 -0.79 -12.31 -5.07
C VAL A 88 -2.20 -11.98 -4.65
N VAL A 89 -2.61 -10.76 -4.97
CA VAL A 89 -3.91 -10.21 -4.66
C VAL A 89 -4.77 -10.41 -5.90
N GLY A 90 -5.22 -11.65 -6.14
CA GLY A 90 -5.92 -12.05 -7.38
C GLY A 90 -7.19 -11.25 -7.76
N ARG A 91 -7.60 -10.30 -6.91
CA ARG A 91 -8.53 -9.18 -7.15
C ARG A 91 -8.16 -8.01 -6.22
N PRO A 92 -8.47 -6.74 -6.55
CA PRO A 92 -8.29 -5.62 -5.62
C PRO A 92 -8.93 -5.94 -4.25
N LEU A 93 -8.22 -5.68 -3.15
CA LEU A 93 -8.67 -6.09 -1.80
C LEU A 93 -10.04 -5.48 -1.40
N TRP A 94 -10.44 -4.38 -2.03
CA TRP A 94 -11.75 -3.75 -1.87
C TRP A 94 -12.89 -4.57 -2.53
N GLU A 95 -12.62 -5.31 -3.61
CA GLU A 95 -13.57 -6.23 -4.26
C GLU A 95 -13.80 -7.51 -3.48
N LEU A 96 -12.86 -7.91 -2.61
CA LEU A 96 -13.03 -9.03 -1.69
C LEU A 96 -13.93 -8.67 -0.49
N SER A 97 -14.60 -7.53 -0.54
CA SER A 97 -15.61 -7.08 0.43
C SER A 97 -17.01 -7.16 -0.19
N GLY A 98 -17.39 -8.34 -0.69
CA GLY A 98 -18.81 -8.71 -0.89
C GLY A 98 -19.41 -9.27 0.42
N PRO A 99 -20.74 -9.25 0.57
CA PRO A 99 -21.47 -9.22 1.85
C PRO A 99 -21.10 -10.29 2.87
#